data_AF-A0A9Q9SB47-F1
#
_entry.id   AF-A0A9Q9SB47-F1
#
_cell.length_a   1.000
_cell.length_b   1.000
_cell.length_c   1.000
_cell.angle_alpha   90.00
_cell.angle_beta   90.00
_cell.angle_gamma   90.00
#
_symmetry.space_group_name_H-M   'P 1'
#
loop_
_entity.id
_entity.type
_entity.pdbx_description
1 polymer ?
#
loop_
_entity_poly.entity_id
_entity_poly.type
_entity_poly.pdbx_seq_one_letter_code
_entity_poly.pdbx_strand_id
1 'polypeptide(L)'
;MHINTKMRIAALLYLMAAYAVALPALALFTDLVINGGIIDMWKGAYSFVDLLVRRKMLYLQFAGLGAILGFIYWLFFFRKYRHYDPLDKYFK
;
A
#
# COMPACT_ATOMS: atom_id res chain seq x y z
N MET A 1 5.91 -29.62 11.80
CA MET A 1 5.81 -28.30 11.14
C MET A 1 4.64 -27.56 11.76
N HIS A 2 4.86 -26.81 12.84
CA HIS A 2 3.82 -25.97 13.44
C HIS A 2 3.64 -24.75 12.53
N ILE A 3 2.65 -24.81 11.65
CA ILE A 3 2.25 -23.65 10.85
C ILE A 3 1.86 -22.54 11.83
N ASN A 4 2.70 -21.50 11.94
CA ASN A 4 2.50 -20.45 12.91
C ASN A 4 1.47 -19.45 12.36
N THR A 5 0.18 -19.78 12.55
CA THR A 5 -0.98 -19.03 12.02
C THR A 5 -0.92 -17.54 12.38
N LYS A 6 -0.32 -17.20 13.52
CA LYS A 6 -0.11 -15.81 13.98
C LYS A 6 0.78 -15.01 13.02
N MET A 7 1.88 -15.58 12.57
CA MET A 7 2.81 -14.92 11.63
C MET A 7 2.17 -14.69 10.26
N ARG A 8 1.29 -15.59 9.82
CA ARG A 8 0.58 -15.44 8.54
C ARG A 8 -0.45 -14.32 8.57
N ILE A 9 -1.17 -14.18 9.68
CA ILE A 9 -2.11 -13.07 9.88
C ILE A 9 -1.35 -11.74 10.02
N ALA A 10 -0.21 -11.74 10.72
CA ALA A 10 0.65 -10.55 10.79
C ALA A 10 1.16 -10.13 9.39
N ALA A 11 1.60 -11.09 8.57
CA ALA A 11 2.02 -10.81 7.19
C ALA A 11 0.88 -10.31 6.30
N LEU A 12 -0.35 -10.82 6.48
CA LEU A 12 -1.54 -10.32 5.79
C LEU A 12 -1.79 -8.85 6.12
N LEU A 13 -1.87 -8.52 7.41
CA LEU A 13 -2.10 -7.16 7.87
C LEU A 13 -0.99 -6.21 7.42
N TYR A 14 0.26 -6.68 7.50
CA TYR A 14 1.42 -5.91 7.02
C TYR A 14 1.33 -5.61 5.53
N LEU A 15 1.05 -6.61 4.69
CA LEU A 15 0.94 -6.44 3.24
C LEU A 15 -0.24 -5.53 2.88
N MET A 16 -1.41 -5.73 3.50
CA MET A 16 -2.56 -4.87 3.25
C MET A 16 -2.27 -3.42 3.63
N ALA A 17 -1.68 -3.17 4.80
CA ALA A 17 -1.32 -1.83 5.25
C ALA A 17 -0.25 -1.18 4.37
N ALA A 18 0.81 -1.92 4.03
CA ALA A 18 1.90 -1.43 3.19
C ALA A 18 1.39 -0.99 1.82
N TYR A 19 0.58 -1.83 1.15
CA TYR A 19 0.05 -1.48 -0.17
C TYR A 19 -1.06 -0.43 -0.11
N ALA A 20 -1.85 -0.38 0.98
CA ALA A 20 -2.84 0.67 1.19
C ALA A 20 -2.21 2.06 1.36
N VAL A 21 -0.96 2.16 1.84
CA VAL A 21 -0.22 3.42 1.94
C VAL A 21 0.59 3.71 0.67
N ALA A 22 1.17 2.67 0.06
CA ALA A 22 2.03 2.82 -1.11
C ALA A 22 1.31 3.40 -2.33
N LEU A 23 0.09 2.93 -2.64
CA LEU A 23 -0.65 3.42 -3.81
C LEU A 23 -1.09 4.89 -3.69
N PRO A 24 -1.68 5.34 -2.56
CA PRO A 24 -1.96 6.77 -2.36
C PRO A 24 -0.69 7.64 -2.40
N ALA A 25 0.42 7.15 -1.83
CA ALA A 25 1.68 7.89 -1.87
C ALA A 25 2.20 8.04 -3.30
N LEU A 26 2.10 6.99 -4.12
CA LEU A 26 2.51 7.02 -5.51
C LEU A 26 1.59 7.95 -6.34
N ALA A 27 0.27 7.90 -6.10
CA ALA A 27 -0.69 8.81 -6.72
C ALA A 27 -0.42 10.29 -6.34
N LEU A 28 -0.10 10.55 -5.08
CA LEU A 28 0.28 11.87 -4.60
C LEU A 28 1.59 12.35 -5.25
N PHE A 29 2.59 11.46 -5.39
CA PHE A 29 3.82 11.77 -6.10
C PHE A 29 3.56 12.14 -7.56
N THR A 30 2.71 11.39 -8.27
CA THR A 30 2.34 11.72 -9.66
C THR A 30 1.61 13.06 -9.76
N ASP A 31 0.75 13.38 -8.79
CA ASP A 31 0.04 14.65 -8.77
C ASP A 31 0.97 15.85 -8.51
N LEU A 32 1.97 15.67 -7.64
CA LEU A 32 2.93 16.71 -7.32
C LEU A 32 3.96 16.93 -8.43
N VAL A 33 4.51 15.84 -8.98
CA VAL A 33 5.67 15.88 -9.89
C VAL A 33 5.24 15.93 -11.36
N ILE A 34 4.31 15.05 -11.76
CA ILE A 34 3.93 14.91 -13.17
C ILE A 34 2.86 15.91 -13.55
N ASN A 35 1.84 16.08 -12.69
CA ASN A 35 0.74 17.00 -12.95
C ASN A 35 1.07 18.46 -12.60
N GLY A 36 2.33 18.74 -12.24
CA GLY A 36 2.81 20.10 -11.95
C GLY A 36 2.31 20.69 -10.64
N GLY A 37 1.78 19.88 -9.71
CA GLY A 37 1.21 20.38 -8.46
C GLY A 37 2.18 21.21 -7.62
N ILE A 38 3.48 20.89 -7.65
CA ILE A 38 4.53 21.70 -7.01
C ILE A 38 4.64 23.09 -7.65
N ILE A 39 4.53 23.17 -8.97
CA ILE A 39 4.64 24.43 -9.72
C ILE A 39 3.43 25.31 -9.47
N ASP A 40 2.24 24.72 -9.42
CA ASP A 40 1.01 25.45 -9.12
C ASP A 40 0.96 25.96 -7.67
N MET A 41 1.46 25.17 -6.71
CA MET A 41 1.61 25.59 -5.32
C MET A 41 2.65 26.72 -5.19
N TRP A 42 3.76 26.63 -5.93
CA TRP A 42 4.76 27.72 -5.98
C TRP A 42 4.13 29.00 -6.52
N LYS A 43 3.31 28.91 -7.56
CA LYS A 43 2.60 30.06 -8.15
C LYS A 43 1.43 30.57 -7.30
N GLY A 44 1.15 29.95 -6.15
CA GLY A 44 0.08 30.35 -5.23
C GLY A 44 -1.33 30.04 -5.72
N ALA A 45 -1.49 29.16 -6.71
CA ALA A 45 -2.80 28.84 -7.30
C ALA A 45 -3.71 28.04 -6.35
N TYR A 46 -3.13 27.20 -5.49
CA TYR A 46 -3.83 26.45 -4.43
C TYR A 46 -2.84 25.91 -3.39
N SER A 47 -3.33 25.58 -2.19
CA SER A 47 -2.53 24.97 -1.11
C SER A 47 -2.45 23.45 -1.23
N PHE A 48 -1.42 22.84 -0.62
CA PHE A 48 -1.31 21.38 -0.49
C PHE A 48 -2.56 20.74 0.15
N VAL A 49 -3.14 21.43 1.14
CA VAL A 49 -4.36 20.96 1.81
C VAL A 49 -5.55 20.95 0.85
N ASP A 50 -5.68 21.95 -0.01
CA ASP A 50 -6.77 22.01 -1.00
C ASP A 50 -6.67 20.88 -2.02
N LEU A 51 -5.45 20.52 -2.43
CA LEU A 51 -5.22 19.38 -3.31
C LEU A 51 -5.63 18.06 -2.63
N LEU A 52 -5.23 17.86 -1.37
CA LEU A 52 -5.63 16.68 -0.60
C LEU A 52 -7.14 16.59 -0.40
N VAL A 53 -7.80 17.70 -0.06
CA VAL A 53 -9.26 17.73 0.13
C VAL A 53 -9.99 17.44 -1.17
N ARG A 54 -9.54 18.02 -2.29
CA ARG A 54 -10.13 17.82 -3.61
C ARG A 54 -9.95 16.39 -4.12
N ARG A 55 -8.82 15.74 -3.81
CA ARG A 55 -8.49 14.39 -4.26
C ARG A 55 -8.65 13.30 -3.20
N LYS A 56 -9.23 13.63 -2.03
CA LYS A 56 -9.43 12.68 -0.92
C LYS A 56 -10.12 11.39 -1.35
N MET A 57 -11.11 11.50 -2.25
CA MET A 57 -11.87 10.34 -2.72
C MET A 57 -11.01 9.43 -3.60
N LEU A 58 -10.16 10.02 -4.46
CA LEU A 58 -9.22 9.29 -5.30
C LEU A 58 -8.16 8.58 -4.43
N TYR A 59 -7.58 9.27 -3.45
CA TYR A 59 -6.61 8.64 -2.54
C TYR A 59 -7.23 7.52 -1.70
N LEU A 60 -8.49 7.68 -1.27
CA LEU A 60 -9.23 6.63 -0.58
C LEU A 60 -9.47 5.40 -1.48
N GLN A 61 -9.84 5.62 -2.75
CA GLN A 61 -9.99 4.54 -3.73
C GLN A 61 -8.66 3.82 -3.98
N PHE A 62 -7.56 4.55 -4.13
CA PHE A 62 -6.22 3.96 -4.28
C PHE A 62 -5.77 3.20 -3.03
N ALA A 63 -6.11 3.68 -1.83
CA ALA A 63 -5.84 2.96 -0.59
C ALA A 63 -6.60 1.62 -0.55
N GLY A 64 -7.88 1.64 -0.97
CA GLY A 64 -8.70 0.43 -1.11
C GLY A 64 -8.13 -0.56 -2.12
N LEU A 65 -7.76 -0.09 -3.32
CA LEU A 65 -7.11 -0.91 -4.34
C LEU A 65 -5.78 -1.49 -3.83
N GLY A 66 -5.04 -0.72 -3.05
CA GLY A 66 -3.78 -1.13 -2.43
C GLY A 66 -4.00 -2.26 -1.43
N ALA A 67 -4.99 -2.11 -0.54
CA ALA A 67 -5.36 -3.17 0.40
C ALA A 67 -5.78 -4.46 -0.32
N ILE A 68 -6.54 -4.36 -1.41
CA ILE A 68 -6.96 -5.51 -2.23
C ILE A 68 -5.74 -6.17 -2.89
N LEU A 69 -4.82 -5.39 -3.44
CA LEU A 69 -3.56 -5.91 -4.02
C LEU A 69 -2.69 -6.61 -2.97
N GLY A 70 -2.54 -6.01 -1.79
CA GLY A 70 -1.84 -6.62 -0.66
C GLY A 70 -2.48 -7.94 -0.22
N PHE A 71 -3.81 -8.01 -0.21
CA PHE A 71 -4.56 -9.23 0.05
C PHE A 71 -4.34 -10.30 -1.02
N ILE A 72 -4.41 -9.94 -2.31
CA ILE A 72 -4.16 -10.87 -3.42
C ILE A 72 -2.73 -11.40 -3.36
N TYR A 73 -1.75 -10.53 -3.13
CA TYR A 73 -0.34 -10.91 -3.00
C TYR A 73 -0.14 -11.91 -1.85
N TRP A 74 -0.74 -11.62 -0.69
CA TRP A 74 -0.72 -12.55 0.43
C TRP A 74 -1.38 -13.88 0.10
N LEU A 75 -2.52 -13.89 -0.61
CA LEU A 75 -3.23 -15.12 -0.98
C LEU A 75 -2.38 -16.00 -1.90
N PHE A 76 -1.68 -15.41 -2.87
CA PHE A 76 -0.72 -16.10 -3.71
C PHE A 76 0.47 -16.65 -2.90
N PHE A 77 1.02 -15.86 -1.98
CA PHE A 77 2.10 -16.30 -1.09
C PHE A 77 1.64 -17.48 -0.21
N PHE A 78 0.45 -17.38 0.39
CA PHE A 78 -0.14 -18.42 1.22
C PHE A 78 -0.38 -19.72 0.44
N ARG A 79 -0.81 -19.62 -0.82
CA ARG A 79 -1.01 -20.79 -1.69
C ARG A 79 0.31 -21.43 -2.11
N LYS A 80 1.34 -20.62 -2.41
CA LYS A 80 2.66 -21.10 -2.85
C LYS A 80 3.48 -21.73 -1.72
N TYR A 81 3.39 -21.22 -0.50
CA TYR A 81 4.19 -21.68 0.65
C TYR A 81 3.39 -22.53 1.65
N ARG A 82 2.40 -23.30 1.16
CA ARG A 82 1.59 -24.20 1.99
C ARG A 82 2.38 -25.42 2.51
N HIS A 83 3.47 -25.81 1.83
CA HIS A 83 4.27 -27.00 2.17
C HIS A 83 5.73 -26.74 2.57
N TYR A 84 6.26 -25.55 2.27
CA TYR A 84 7.60 -25.13 2.67
C TYR A 84 7.49 -23.67 3.10
N ASP A 85 7.65 -23.39 4.39
CA ASP A 85 7.62 -22.01 4.89
C ASP A 85 9.04 -21.43 4.77
N PRO A 86 9.31 -20.46 3.89
CA PRO A 86 10.67 -19.93 3.70
C PRO A 86 11.18 -19.19 4.95
N LEU A 87 10.28 -18.85 5.89
CA LEU A 87 10.60 -18.23 7.17
C LEU A 87 11.17 -19.21 8.21
N ASP A 88 10.97 -20.52 8.07
CA ASP A 88 11.53 -21.53 9.00
C ASP A 88 13.07 -21.49 9.05
N LYS A 89 13.71 -20.94 8.01
CA LYS A 89 15.17 -20.82 7.95
C LYS A 89 15.75 -19.77 8.91
N TYR A 90 14.93 -18.82 9.39
CA TYR A 90 15.39 -17.69 10.20
C TYR A 90 15.07 -17.82 11.70
N PHE A 91 14.35 -18.86 12.13
CA PHE A 91 13.97 -19.10 13.53
C PHE A 91 14.66 -20.32 14.14
N LYS A 92 15.87 -20.65 13.67
CA LYS A 92 16.68 -21.76 14.18
C LYS A 92 17.56 -21.34 15.35
#